data_AF-A0A7Y5KFN2-F1
#
_entry.id   AF-A0A7Y5KFN2-F1
#
_cell.length_a   1.000
_cell.length_b   1.000
_cell.length_c   1.000
_cell.angle_alpha   90.00
_cell.angle_beta   90.00
_cell.angle_gamma   90.00
#
_symmetry.space_group_name_H-M   'P 1'
#
loop_
_entity.id
_entity.type
_entity.pdbx_description
1 polymer ?
#
loop_
_entity_poly.entity_id
_entity_poly.type
_entity_poly.pdbx_seq_one_letter_code
_entity_poly.pdbx_strand_id
1 'polypeptide(L)'
;MNAQQFFAMKERCLFCDVIRQEAGDAQRIVAENESFIALCPFAARSPFETWVLPKRHETFFEWNNELPMLASLMRTILSKLHELLGDTNYVMEVHSGPNLTAGKQRGYWKTVEKDFHWHIEIAPRLRGYASYESGLGFHVNWVPPERAAELLRGNSTI
;
A
#
# COMPACT_ATOMS: atom_id res chain seq x y z
N MET A 1 -12.66 8.01 -5.43
CA MET A 1 -13.68 7.16 -4.80
C MET A 1 -13.04 6.49 -3.60
N ASN A 2 -13.67 6.57 -2.42
CA ASN A 2 -13.11 6.01 -1.18
C ASN A 2 -13.68 4.62 -0.87
N ALA A 3 -13.15 3.94 0.15
CA ALA A 3 -13.55 2.58 0.54
C ALA A 3 -15.06 2.45 0.82
N GLN A 4 -15.64 3.40 1.54
CA GLN A 4 -17.07 3.42 1.87
C GLN A 4 -17.96 3.55 0.63
N GLN A 5 -17.62 4.47 -0.28
CA GLN A 5 -18.34 4.66 -1.55
C GLN A 5 -18.25 3.42 -2.44
N PHE A 6 -17.05 2.82 -2.55
CA PHE A 6 -16.85 1.61 -3.33
C PHE A 6 -17.69 0.46 -2.79
N PHE A 7 -17.69 0.26 -1.47
CA PHE A 7 -18.50 -0.77 -0.82
C PHE A 7 -19.99 -0.54 -1.00
N ALA A 8 -20.47 0.71 -0.91
CA ALA A 8 -21.88 1.02 -1.19
C ALA A 8 -22.31 0.67 -2.62
N MET A 9 -21.38 0.71 -3.59
CA MET A 9 -21.66 0.40 -4.99
C MET A 9 -21.46 -1.08 -5.35
N LYS A 10 -20.53 -1.77 -4.69
CA LYS A 10 -20.07 -3.11 -5.08
C LYS A 10 -20.25 -4.19 -4.01
N GLU A 11 -20.56 -3.79 -2.78
CA GLU A 11 -20.66 -4.64 -1.58
C GLU A 11 -19.42 -5.51 -1.33
N ARG A 12 -18.24 -5.01 -1.75
CA ARG A 12 -16.94 -5.66 -1.58
C ARG A 12 -15.91 -4.64 -1.14
N CYS A 13 -14.89 -5.10 -0.41
CA CYS A 13 -13.76 -4.27 -0.02
C CYS A 13 -12.93 -3.88 -1.25
N LEU A 14 -12.63 -2.58 -1.38
CA LEU A 14 -11.80 -2.02 -2.46
C LEU A 14 -10.41 -2.67 -2.49
N PHE A 15 -9.76 -2.76 -1.34
CA PHE A 15 -8.40 -3.29 -1.23
C PHE A 15 -8.34 -4.79 -1.53
N CYS A 16 -9.35 -5.56 -1.13
CA CYS A 16 -9.45 -6.98 -1.48
C CYS A 16 -9.59 -7.19 -3.00
N ASP A 17 -10.32 -6.30 -3.68
CA ASP A 17 -10.41 -6.33 -5.14
C ASP A 17 -9.07 -5.94 -5.80
N VAL A 18 -8.36 -4.95 -5.24
CA VAL A 18 -6.98 -4.61 -5.67
C VAL A 18 -6.05 -5.81 -5.50
N ILE A 19 -6.01 -6.43 -4.32
CA ILE A 19 -5.17 -7.62 -4.06
C ILE A 19 -5.49 -8.73 -5.06
N ARG A 20 -6.78 -9.03 -5.30
CA ARG A 20 -7.19 -10.08 -6.24
C ARG A 20 -6.73 -9.78 -7.66
N GLN A 21 -6.88 -8.54 -8.11
CA GLN A 21 -6.47 -8.13 -9.46
C GLN A 21 -4.95 -8.19 -9.61
N GLU A 22 -4.21 -7.60 -8.68
CA GLU A 22 -2.75 -7.58 -8.74
C GLU A 22 -2.15 -8.98 -8.62
N ALA A 23 -2.74 -9.87 -7.81
CA ALA A 23 -2.39 -11.29 -7.75
C ALA A 23 -2.62 -12.04 -9.08
N GLY A 24 -3.63 -11.64 -9.86
CA GLY A 24 -3.90 -12.23 -11.17
C GLY A 24 -2.95 -11.75 -12.26
N ASP A 25 -2.64 -10.46 -12.29
CA ASP A 25 -1.78 -9.84 -13.32
C ASP A 25 -0.28 -10.01 -13.01
N ALA A 26 0.08 -10.05 -11.72
CA ALA A 26 1.44 -10.13 -11.15
C ALA A 26 2.43 -9.02 -11.59
N GLN A 27 2.03 -8.09 -12.46
CA GLN A 27 2.92 -7.08 -13.04
C GLN A 27 3.48 -6.11 -12.00
N ARG A 28 2.66 -5.68 -11.04
CA ARG A 28 3.02 -4.69 -10.02
C ARG A 28 3.36 -5.30 -8.65
N ILE A 29 3.44 -6.62 -8.54
CA ILE A 29 3.86 -7.30 -7.29
C ILE A 29 5.36 -7.18 -7.11
N VAL A 30 5.79 -6.68 -5.95
CA VAL A 30 7.21 -6.59 -5.58
C VAL A 30 7.68 -7.89 -4.91
N ALA A 31 6.91 -8.37 -3.93
CA ALA A 31 7.16 -9.59 -3.18
C ALA A 31 5.89 -10.02 -2.44
N GLU A 32 5.78 -11.29 -2.08
CA GLU A 32 4.69 -11.79 -1.25
C GLU A 32 5.13 -12.99 -0.42
N ASN A 33 4.38 -13.29 0.63
CA ASN A 33 4.47 -14.54 1.39
C ASN A 33 3.06 -15.14 1.58
N GLU A 34 2.91 -16.11 2.48
CA GLU A 34 1.62 -16.78 2.70
C GLU A 34 0.52 -15.83 3.21
N SER A 35 0.87 -14.83 4.03
CA SER A 35 -0.08 -13.95 4.71
C SER A 35 -0.17 -12.54 4.14
N PHE A 36 0.86 -12.06 3.43
CA PHE A 36 0.99 -10.67 2.99
C PHE A 36 1.45 -10.56 1.54
N ILE A 37 1.06 -9.45 0.91
CA ILE A 37 1.46 -9.06 -0.43
C ILE A 37 2.04 -7.64 -0.42
N ALA A 38 3.09 -7.43 -1.20
CA ALA A 38 3.69 -6.13 -1.43
C ALA A 38 3.64 -5.77 -2.91
N LEU A 39 3.15 -4.59 -3.23
CA LEU A 39 2.90 -4.16 -4.60
C LEU A 39 3.14 -2.65 -4.77
N CYS A 40 3.45 -2.23 -6.00
CA CYS A 40 3.39 -0.83 -6.38
C CYS A 40 1.95 -0.53 -6.83
N PRO A 41 1.20 0.36 -6.16
CA PRO A 41 -0.20 0.59 -6.51
C PRO A 41 -0.31 1.18 -7.92
N PHE A 42 -1.34 0.78 -8.68
CA PHE A 42 -1.60 1.31 -10.02
C PHE A 42 -1.68 2.86 -10.03
N ALA A 43 -2.20 3.46 -8.97
CA ALA A 43 -2.28 4.90 -8.78
C ALA A 43 -1.23 5.43 -7.79
N ALA A 44 0.02 4.95 -7.89
CA ALA A 44 1.14 5.43 -7.09
C ALA A 44 1.33 6.94 -7.22
N ARG A 45 1.36 7.63 -6.08
CA ARG A 45 1.60 9.07 -5.95
C ARG A 45 3.07 9.39 -6.16
N SER A 46 3.99 8.57 -5.65
CA SER A 46 5.44 8.80 -5.80
C SER A 46 6.17 7.61 -6.42
N PRO A 47 7.36 7.85 -7.02
CA PRO A 47 8.21 6.77 -7.51
C PRO A 47 8.51 5.74 -6.42
N PHE A 48 8.42 4.46 -6.77
CA PHE A 48 8.66 3.33 -5.87
C PHE A 48 7.77 3.31 -4.62
N GLU A 49 6.63 4.02 -4.64
CA GLU A 49 5.58 3.81 -3.63
C GLU A 49 5.22 2.33 -3.59
N THR A 50 5.30 1.75 -2.40
CA THR A 50 5.06 0.33 -2.18
C THR A 50 4.04 0.16 -1.07
N TRP A 51 2.98 -0.58 -1.35
CA TRP A 51 1.97 -0.94 -0.37
C TRP A 51 2.20 -2.35 0.12
N VAL A 52 2.01 -2.57 1.42
CA VAL A 52 2.03 -3.90 2.06
C VAL A 52 0.68 -4.13 2.71
N LEU A 53 -0.01 -5.19 2.27
CA LEU A 53 -1.36 -5.51 2.72
C LEU A 53 -1.44 -6.98 3.15
N PRO A 54 -2.25 -7.34 4.16
CA PRO A 54 -2.58 -8.74 4.38
C PRO A 54 -3.43 -9.27 3.22
N LYS A 55 -3.21 -10.53 2.85
CA LYS A 55 -3.99 -11.20 1.79
C LYS A 55 -5.41 -11.50 2.26
N ARG A 56 -5.59 -11.71 3.58
CA ARG A 56 -6.89 -11.86 4.22
C ARG A 56 -7.43 -10.47 4.58
N HIS A 57 -8.74 -10.29 4.46
CA HIS A 57 -9.39 -9.05 4.84
C HIS A 57 -9.21 -8.81 6.34
N GLU A 58 -8.50 -7.74 6.68
CA GLU A 58 -8.33 -7.25 8.06
C GLU A 58 -8.49 -5.73 8.08
N THR A 59 -9.41 -5.23 8.91
CA THR A 59 -9.68 -3.78 8.98
C THR A 59 -8.71 -3.03 9.88
N PHE A 60 -8.27 -3.66 10.97
CA PHE A 60 -7.44 -3.04 11.99
C PHE A 60 -6.08 -3.72 12.04
N PHE A 61 -5.01 -2.93 12.01
CA PHE A 61 -3.64 -3.41 12.10
C PHE A 61 -3.42 -4.24 13.38
N GLU A 62 -4.06 -3.83 14.48
CA GLU A 62 -3.95 -4.42 15.81
C GLU A 62 -4.57 -5.84 15.89
N TRP A 63 -5.37 -6.24 14.91
CA TRP A 63 -5.93 -7.59 14.84
C TRP A 63 -4.97 -8.61 14.21
N ASN A 64 -3.85 -8.13 13.68
CA ASN A 64 -2.91 -8.98 13.00
C ASN A 64 -2.18 -9.93 13.98
N ASN A 65 -2.23 -11.22 13.69
CA ASN A 65 -1.56 -12.26 14.47
C ASN A 65 -0.34 -12.87 13.75
N GLU A 66 0.04 -12.35 12.58
CA GLU A 66 1.07 -12.90 11.68
C GLU A 66 2.30 -11.98 11.61
N LEU A 67 2.62 -11.28 12.70
CA LEU A 67 3.71 -10.29 12.77
C LEU A 67 5.08 -10.82 12.29
N PRO A 68 5.50 -12.07 12.55
CA PRO A 68 6.76 -12.59 12.00
C PRO A 68 6.79 -12.62 10.46
N MET A 69 5.67 -12.96 9.82
CA MET A 69 5.56 -12.94 8.36
C MET A 69 5.59 -11.52 7.83
N LEU A 70 4.89 -10.60 8.50
CA LEU A 70 4.95 -9.17 8.16
C LEU A 70 6.38 -8.64 8.24
N ALA A 71 7.07 -8.89 9.37
CA ALA A 71 8.45 -8.44 9.58
C ALA A 71 9.41 -9.02 8.53
N SER A 72 9.23 -10.28 8.12
CA SER A 72 10.03 -10.88 7.07
C SER A 72 9.81 -10.20 5.72
N LEU A 73 8.56 -9.93 5.33
CA LEU A 73 8.25 -9.25 4.07
C LEU A 73 8.75 -7.79 4.09
N MET A 74 8.57 -7.08 5.20
CA MET A 74 9.06 -5.72 5.38
C MET A 74 10.58 -5.64 5.21
N ARG A 75 11.33 -6.59 5.80
CA ARG A 75 12.78 -6.67 5.61
C ARG A 75 13.13 -6.83 4.12
N THR A 76 12.45 -7.74 3.41
CA THR A 76 12.66 -7.93 1.97
C THR A 76 12.42 -6.65 1.17
N ILE A 77 11.34 -5.93 1.44
CA ILE A 77 11.01 -4.69 0.71
C ILE A 77 12.03 -3.59 0.99
N LEU A 78 12.39 -3.37 2.25
CA LEU A 78 13.35 -2.34 2.63
C LEU A 78 14.74 -2.64 2.10
N SER A 79 15.16 -3.91 2.08
CA SER A 79 16.41 -4.32 1.43
C SER A 79 16.39 -4.04 -0.07
N LYS A 80 15.31 -4.38 -0.78
CA LYS A 80 15.16 -4.11 -2.22
C LYS A 80 15.17 -2.61 -2.53
N LEU A 81 14.50 -1.81 -1.72
CA LEU A 81 14.54 -0.35 -1.83
C LEU A 81 15.95 0.19 -1.61
N HIS A 82 16.67 -0.31 -0.61
CA HIS A 82 18.04 0.09 -0.32
C HIS A 82 19.02 -0.32 -1.44
N GLU A 83 18.91 -1.53 -1.95
CA GLU A 83 19.73 -2.03 -3.07
C GLU A 83 19.54 -1.18 -4.33
N LEU A 84 18.30 -0.78 -4.62
CA LEU A 84 17.97 -0.03 -5.83
C LEU A 84 18.26 1.47 -5.70
N LEU A 85 17.94 2.08 -4.55
CA LEU A 85 17.95 3.53 -4.34
C LEU A 85 19.10 4.02 -3.46
N GLY A 86 19.91 3.11 -2.92
CA GLY A 86 20.96 3.41 -1.95
C GLY A 86 20.40 3.88 -0.60
N ASP A 87 21.18 4.71 0.09
CA ASP A 87 20.81 5.29 1.38
C ASP A 87 19.83 6.48 1.19
N THR A 88 18.57 6.14 0.95
CA THR A 88 17.48 7.09 0.68
C THR A 88 16.50 7.15 1.85
N ASN A 89 16.08 8.36 2.23
CA ASN A 89 15.01 8.57 3.22
C ASN A 89 13.66 8.10 2.67
N TYR A 90 12.80 7.54 3.51
CA TYR A 90 11.42 7.21 3.15
C TYR A 90 10.44 7.60 4.26
N VAL A 91 9.17 7.74 3.91
CA VAL A 91 8.06 7.80 4.85
C VAL A 91 7.39 6.44 4.88
N MET A 92 7.03 5.98 6.08
CA MET A 92 6.24 4.77 6.26
C MET A 92 5.00 5.11 7.08
N GLU A 93 3.82 4.79 6.55
CA GLU A 93 2.53 5.11 7.15
C GLU A 93 1.71 3.84 7.33
N VAL A 94 1.12 3.66 8.51
CA VAL A 94 0.18 2.56 8.78
C VAL A 94 -1.24 3.14 8.69
N HIS A 95 -2.01 2.67 7.72
CA HIS A 95 -3.42 2.99 7.59
C HIS A 95 -4.22 1.89 8.28
N SER A 96 -4.66 2.13 9.51
CA SER A 96 -5.57 1.24 10.25
C SER A 96 -7.00 1.78 10.22
N GLY A 97 -7.99 0.91 10.42
CA GLY A 97 -9.38 1.32 10.55
C GLY A 97 -9.58 2.34 11.67
N PRO A 98 -10.48 3.34 11.50
CA PRO A 98 -10.76 4.34 12.53
C PRO A 98 -11.37 3.70 13.78
N ASN A 99 -11.12 4.31 14.94
CA ASN A 99 -11.64 3.83 16.22
C ASN A 99 -13.18 3.65 16.18
N LEU A 100 -13.63 2.39 16.34
CA LEU A 100 -15.04 2.02 16.27
C LEU A 100 -15.89 2.64 17.38
N THR A 101 -15.34 2.83 18.57
CA THR A 101 -16.07 3.41 19.71
C THR A 101 -16.46 4.86 19.41
N ALA A 102 -15.54 5.64 18.83
CA ALA A 102 -15.82 7.00 18.37
C ALA A 102 -16.78 7.02 17.17
N GLY A 103 -16.63 6.08 16.24
CA GLY A 103 -17.49 5.96 15.05
C GLY A 103 -18.94 5.58 15.35
N LYS A 104 -19.17 4.66 16.30
CA LYS A 104 -20.51 4.22 16.74
C LYS A 104 -21.31 5.34 17.37
N GLN A 105 -20.67 6.20 18.18
CA GLN A 105 -21.33 7.35 18.81
C GLN A 105 -21.81 8.40 17.79
N ARG A 106 -21.12 8.51 16.65
CA ARG A 106 -21.44 9.49 15.59
C ARG A 106 -22.29 8.92 14.45
N GLY A 107 -22.52 7.60 14.42
CA GLY A 107 -23.33 6.92 13.40
C GLY A 107 -22.79 6.97 11.97
N TYR A 108 -21.52 7.38 11.78
CA TYR A 108 -21.00 7.85 10.49
C TYR A 108 -20.53 6.73 9.55
N TRP A 109 -20.00 5.61 10.07
CA TRP A 109 -19.39 4.57 9.25
C TRP A 109 -19.70 3.16 9.80
N LYS A 110 -20.86 2.62 9.41
CA LYS A 110 -21.37 1.33 9.92
C LYS A 110 -20.74 0.10 9.26
N THR A 111 -20.09 0.29 8.12
CA THR A 111 -19.55 -0.77 7.24
C THR A 111 -18.03 -0.90 7.32
N VAL A 112 -17.37 -0.14 8.20
CA VAL A 112 -15.90 -0.03 8.24
C VAL A 112 -15.18 -1.37 8.37
N GLU A 113 -15.73 -2.29 9.17
CA GLU A 113 -15.19 -3.66 9.34
C GLU A 113 -15.25 -4.50 8.05
N LYS A 114 -16.04 -4.09 7.07
CA LYS A 114 -16.25 -4.80 5.78
C LYS A 114 -15.64 -4.08 4.60
N ASP A 115 -15.52 -2.75 4.66
CA ASP A 115 -15.09 -1.95 3.51
C ASP A 115 -13.62 -1.50 3.60
N PHE A 116 -13.09 -1.27 4.80
CA PHE A 116 -11.72 -0.82 5.02
C PHE A 116 -10.79 -1.99 5.33
N HIS A 117 -9.55 -1.88 4.86
CA HIS A 117 -8.53 -2.90 4.94
C HIS A 117 -7.21 -2.21 5.28
N TRP A 118 -6.60 -2.60 6.40
CA TRP A 118 -5.38 -1.96 6.82
C TRP A 118 -4.23 -2.24 5.85
N HIS A 119 -3.33 -1.28 5.71
CA HIS A 119 -2.14 -1.44 4.88
C HIS A 119 -1.03 -0.52 5.36
N ILE A 120 0.19 -0.84 4.95
CA ILE A 120 1.36 0.00 5.14
C ILE A 120 1.75 0.60 3.80
N GLU A 121 1.95 1.90 3.76
CA GLU A 121 2.50 2.60 2.60
C GLU A 121 3.95 2.99 2.89
N ILE A 122 4.85 2.71 1.95
CA ILE A 122 6.25 3.10 1.99
C ILE A 122 6.52 4.00 0.78
N ALA A 123 6.92 5.23 1.03
CA ALA A 123 7.16 6.24 0.00
C ALA A 123 8.59 6.81 0.12
N PRO A 124 9.52 6.41 -0.77
CA PRO A 124 10.86 6.99 -0.82
C PRO A 124 10.85 8.48 -1.18
N ARG A 125 11.69 9.27 -0.49
CA ARG A 125 11.88 10.71 -0.74
C ARG A 125 13.05 10.91 -1.70
N LEU A 126 12.78 10.87 -3.00
CA LEU A 126 13.79 11.11 -4.02
C LEU A 126 14.09 12.62 -4.19
N ARG A 127 15.36 12.96 -4.45
CA ARG A 127 15.78 14.36 -4.64
C ARG A 127 15.10 14.95 -5.89
N GLY A 128 14.58 16.17 -5.78
CA GLY A 128 13.82 16.86 -6.84
C GLY A 128 12.30 16.85 -6.65
N TYR A 129 11.79 16.08 -5.68
CA TYR A 129 10.35 15.88 -5.42
C TYR A 129 9.65 17.01 -4.62
N ALA A 130 10.38 18.07 -4.22
CA ALA A 130 9.96 18.92 -3.10
C ALA A 130 9.36 20.30 -3.46
N SER A 131 9.48 20.82 -4.68
CA SER A 131 9.16 22.23 -4.94
C SER A 131 7.81 22.52 -5.62
N TYR A 132 7.15 21.55 -6.26
CA TYR A 132 5.92 21.82 -7.04
C TYR A 132 4.62 21.22 -6.46
N GLU A 133 4.65 20.11 -5.72
CA GLU A 133 3.43 19.40 -5.30
C GLU A 133 2.76 19.98 -4.04
N SER A 134 3.57 20.59 -3.16
CA SER A 134 3.13 21.02 -1.83
C SER A 134 2.10 22.17 -1.83
N GLY A 135 1.95 22.87 -2.96
CA GLY A 135 1.02 24.01 -3.09
C GLY A 135 -0.33 23.68 -3.74
N LEU A 136 -0.42 22.60 -4.52
CA LEU A 136 -1.57 22.35 -5.42
C LEU A 136 -2.28 21.01 -5.19
N GLY A 137 -1.70 20.11 -4.37
CA GLY A 137 -2.32 18.81 -4.06
C GLY A 137 -2.30 17.79 -5.20
N PHE A 138 -1.44 17.99 -6.21
CA PHE A 138 -1.19 17.03 -7.28
C PHE A 138 0.16 16.34 -7.09
N HIS A 139 0.20 15.06 -7.46
CA HIS A 139 1.41 14.24 -7.44
C HIS A 139 1.91 13.95 -8.86
N VAL A 140 3.23 13.96 -9.04
CA VAL A 140 3.94 13.69 -10.29
C VAL A 140 4.84 12.50 -10.08
N ASN A 141 4.35 11.34 -10.52
CA ASN A 141 5.14 10.13 -10.55
C ASN A 141 5.74 9.92 -11.96
N TRP A 142 7.06 10.07 -12.09
CA TRP A 142 7.78 9.83 -13.35
C TRP A 142 8.23 8.38 -13.55
N VAL A 143 8.02 7.50 -12.56
CA VAL A 143 8.30 6.06 -12.69
C VAL A 143 6.98 5.30 -12.67
N PRO A 144 6.53 4.75 -13.81
CA PRO A 144 5.33 3.93 -13.84
C PRO A 144 5.39 2.79 -12.80
N PRO A 145 4.30 2.48 -12.11
CA PRO A 145 4.30 1.48 -11.04
C PRO A 145 4.69 0.08 -11.54
N GLU A 146 4.40 -0.26 -12.79
CA GLU A 146 4.85 -1.51 -13.44
C GLU A 146 6.38 -1.56 -13.51
N ARG A 147 7.01 -0.46 -13.93
CA ARG A 147 8.48 -0.34 -14.01
C ARG A 147 9.10 -0.31 -12.62
N ALA A 148 8.49 0.38 -11.66
CA ALA A 148 8.94 0.41 -10.28
C ALA A 148 8.97 -1.01 -9.68
N ALA A 149 7.88 -1.77 -9.84
CA ALA A 149 7.80 -3.14 -9.35
C ALA A 149 8.80 -4.08 -10.06
N GLU A 150 8.98 -3.92 -11.37
CA GLU A 150 9.97 -4.67 -12.14
C GLU A 150 11.41 -4.45 -11.63
N LEU A 151 11.78 -3.18 -11.41
CA LEU A 151 13.09 -2.82 -10.87
C LEU A 151 13.28 -3.37 -9.45
N LEU A 152 12.28 -3.25 -8.58
CA LEU A 152 12.34 -3.78 -7.21
C LEU A 152 12.40 -5.31 -7.16
N ARG A 153 11.81 -6.02 -8.14
CA ARG A 153 11.99 -7.48 -8.25
C ARG A 153 13.44 -7.86 -8.58
N GLY A 154 14.20 -6.98 -9.23
CA GLY A 154 15.56 -7.25 -9.73
C GLY A 154 15.58 -7.80 -11.15
N ASN A 155 14.49 -7.64 -11.91
CA ASN A 155 14.35 -8.22 -13.26
C ASN A 155 14.94 -7.32 -14.37
N SER A 156 15.53 -6.18 -14.02
CA SER A 156 16.13 -5.23 -14.96
C SER A 156 17.23 -4.42 -14.29
N THR A 157 18.33 -4.19 -15.00
CA THR A 157 19.36 -3.21 -14.61
C THR A 157 18.88 -1.80 -14.96
N ILE A 158 19.25 -0.81 -14.13
CA ILE A 158 18.94 0.63 -14.34
C ILE A 158 19.62 1.14 -15.61
#